data_AF-A0A367UKF8-F1
#
_entry.id   AF-A0A367UKF8-F1
#
_cell.length_a   1.000
_cell.length_b   1.000
_cell.length_c   1.000
_cell.angle_alpha   90.00
_cell.angle_beta   90.00
_cell.angle_gamma   90.00
#
_symmetry.space_group_name_H-M   'P 1'
#
loop_
_entity.id
_entity.type
_entity.pdbx_description
1 polymer ?
#
loop_
_entity_poly.entity_id
_entity_poly.type
_entity_poly.pdbx_seq_one_letter_code
_entity_poly.pdbx_strand_id
1 'polypeptide(L)'
;MRSVDKQSTEVEIEKAIPGLLKDLVHAFEQDALLSLQAFEGTEPFVRAEELLNQGYVSDAHTMLSGQINKVVRGFYTKHLGSGELVFLMQNLDFFRSQLREIFNKKEGSACCADKAGYIIRCMFKALHTGEQIVHPVNEQDGSRPYYVPAKVFREHEEIMGFFEAVHSLFYGRPDKFAALCQHYSNIPNQSY
;
A
#
# COMPACT_ATOMS: atom_id res chain seq x y z
N MET A 1 8.46 30.78 41.99
CA MET A 1 8.15 29.96 40.81
C MET A 1 6.73 30.31 40.37
N ARG A 2 6.56 30.94 39.19
CA ARG A 2 5.22 31.26 38.66
C ARG A 2 4.61 29.97 38.11
N SER A 3 3.44 29.57 38.61
CA SER A 3 2.65 28.51 37.99
C SER A 3 2.14 29.04 36.65
N VAL A 4 2.70 28.54 35.55
CA VAL A 4 2.13 28.79 34.22
C VAL A 4 0.77 28.11 34.19
N ASP A 5 -0.25 28.91 33.87
CA ASP A 5 -1.67 28.54 33.95
C ASP A 5 -2.01 27.59 32.80
N LYS A 6 -1.93 26.28 33.07
CA LYS A 6 -2.06 25.21 32.06
C LYS A 6 -3.33 25.32 31.21
N GLN A 7 -4.42 25.81 31.80
CA GLN A 7 -5.71 26.00 31.12
C GLN A 7 -5.69 27.09 30.04
N SER A 8 -4.92 28.16 30.26
CA SER A 8 -4.77 29.23 29.25
C SER A 8 -3.95 28.74 28.05
N THR A 9 -2.95 27.88 28.30
CA THR A 9 -2.09 27.32 27.25
C THR A 9 -2.82 26.27 26.40
N GLU A 10 -3.67 25.43 27.00
CA GLU A 10 -4.49 24.46 26.24
C GLU A 10 -5.47 25.16 25.28
N VAL A 11 -6.15 26.22 25.74
CA VAL A 11 -7.10 26.99 24.92
C VAL A 11 -6.38 27.73 23.77
N GLU A 12 -5.16 28.19 23.98
CA GLU A 12 -4.34 28.81 22.92
C GLU A 12 -3.85 27.79 21.90
N ILE A 13 -3.48 26.58 22.34
CA ILE A 13 -3.10 25.47 21.46
C ILE A 13 -4.29 25.04 20.60
N GLU A 14 -5.48 24.85 21.19
CA GLU A 14 -6.69 24.46 20.46
C GLU A 14 -7.06 25.47 19.36
N LYS A 15 -6.84 26.76 19.60
CA LYS A 15 -7.07 27.83 18.60
C LYS A 15 -6.01 27.86 17.50
N ALA A 16 -4.79 27.39 17.78
CA ALA A 16 -3.68 27.36 16.81
C ALA A 16 -3.74 26.15 15.86
N ILE A 17 -4.32 25.02 16.29
CA ILE A 17 -4.39 23.77 15.50
C ILE A 17 -5.02 23.98 14.10
N PRO A 18 -6.19 24.64 13.94
CA PRO A 18 -6.77 24.84 12.62
C PRO A 18 -5.88 25.65 11.67
N GLY A 19 -5.16 26.64 12.20
CA GLY A 19 -4.20 27.44 11.44
C GLY A 19 -3.04 26.58 10.92
N LEU A 20 -2.43 25.79 11.81
CA LEU A 20 -1.35 24.87 11.44
C LEU A 20 -1.79 23.81 10.43
N LEU A 21 -3.00 23.26 10.57
CA LEU A 21 -3.55 22.29 9.62
C LEU A 21 -3.77 22.92 8.25
N LYS A 22 -4.27 24.16 8.20
CA LYS A 22 -4.46 24.90 6.95
C LYS A 22 -3.12 25.17 6.26
N ASP A 23 -2.12 25.63 7.01
CA ASP A 23 -0.79 25.90 6.47
C ASP A 23 -0.14 24.61 5.95
N LEU A 24 -0.34 23.49 6.64
CA LEU A 24 0.12 22.17 6.20
C LEU A 24 -0.56 21.72 4.90
N VAL A 25 -1.89 21.86 4.79
CA VAL A 25 -2.63 21.53 3.55
C VAL A 25 -2.13 22.39 2.39
N HIS A 26 -1.96 23.70 2.63
CA HIS A 26 -1.45 24.59 1.61
C HIS A 26 -0.03 24.20 1.16
N ALA A 27 0.84 23.80 2.10
CA ALA A 27 2.17 23.31 1.76
C ALA A 27 2.12 22.05 0.87
N PHE A 28 1.22 21.10 1.14
CA PHE A 28 1.01 19.93 0.27
C PHE A 28 0.50 20.30 -1.13
N GLU A 29 -0.41 21.27 -1.23
CA GLU A 29 -0.89 21.76 -2.53
C GLU A 29 0.24 22.41 -3.34
N GLN A 30 1.08 23.23 -2.69
CA GLN A 30 2.23 23.84 -3.34
C GLN A 30 3.25 22.79 -3.81
N ASP A 31 3.54 21.77 -3.00
CA ASP A 31 4.43 20.68 -3.39
C ASP A 31 3.91 19.89 -4.61
N ALA A 32 2.60 19.65 -4.68
CA ALA A 32 1.97 19.02 -5.84
C ALA A 32 2.10 19.88 -7.11
N LEU A 33 1.93 21.21 -7.00
CA LEU A 33 2.12 22.13 -8.12
C LEU A 33 3.58 22.20 -8.57
N LEU A 34 4.53 22.24 -7.64
CA LEU A 34 5.96 22.17 -7.95
C LEU A 34 6.32 20.88 -8.67
N SER A 35 5.72 19.76 -8.28
CA SER A 35 5.91 18.48 -8.96
C SER A 35 5.35 18.50 -10.39
N LEU A 36 4.22 19.17 -10.63
CA LEU A 36 3.63 19.31 -11.95
C LEU A 36 4.51 20.13 -12.91
N GLN A 37 5.21 21.16 -12.42
CA GLN A 37 6.10 21.99 -13.24
C GLN A 37 7.17 21.19 -14.00
N ALA A 38 7.60 20.05 -13.47
CA ALA A 38 8.55 19.17 -14.15
C ALA A 38 7.98 18.49 -15.42
N PHE A 39 6.66 18.51 -15.58
CA PHE A 39 5.94 17.87 -16.68
C PHE A 39 5.11 18.84 -17.53
N GLU A 40 4.99 20.10 -17.10
CA GLU A 40 4.32 21.14 -17.89
C GLU A 40 4.93 21.24 -19.29
N GLY A 41 4.09 21.35 -20.31
CA GLY A 41 4.53 21.42 -21.71
C GLY A 41 4.99 20.09 -22.30
N THR A 42 5.00 18.99 -21.56
CA THR A 42 5.27 17.66 -22.11
C THR A 42 4.00 16.98 -22.60
N GLU A 43 4.10 16.23 -23.71
CA GLU A 43 3.13 15.18 -23.99
C GLU A 43 3.34 14.08 -22.94
N PRO A 44 2.35 13.72 -22.10
CA PRO A 44 0.89 13.74 -22.33
C PRO A 44 0.08 14.85 -21.63
N PHE A 45 0.73 15.74 -20.88
CA PHE A 45 0.07 16.73 -20.03
C PHE A 45 -0.58 17.85 -20.85
N VAL A 46 0.08 18.29 -21.93
CA VAL A 46 -0.51 19.24 -22.90
C VAL A 46 -1.80 18.68 -23.48
N ARG A 47 -1.79 17.42 -23.94
CA ARG A 47 -2.98 16.78 -24.49
C ARG A 47 -4.10 16.60 -23.47
N ALA A 48 -3.76 16.29 -22.21
CA ALA A 48 -4.76 16.19 -21.15
C ALA A 48 -5.41 17.55 -20.84
N GLU A 49 -4.62 18.64 -20.86
CA GLU A 49 -5.13 20.01 -20.71
C GLU A 49 -6.09 20.40 -21.85
N GLU A 50 -5.73 20.10 -23.10
CA GLU A 50 -6.62 20.31 -24.25
C GLU A 50 -7.96 19.58 -24.08
N LEU A 51 -7.92 18.31 -23.67
CA LEU A 51 -9.11 17.50 -23.43
C LEU A 51 -9.97 18.07 -22.29
N LEU A 52 -9.36 18.53 -21.19
CA LEU A 52 -10.07 19.20 -20.10
C LEU A 52 -10.75 20.48 -20.57
N ASN A 53 -10.04 21.32 -21.32
CA ASN A 53 -10.58 22.58 -21.86
C ASN A 53 -11.75 22.37 -22.84
N GLN A 54 -11.83 21.20 -23.47
CA GLN A 54 -12.92 20.79 -24.35
C GLN A 54 -14.07 20.05 -23.60
N GLY A 55 -13.94 19.82 -22.29
CA GLY A 55 -14.92 19.11 -21.47
C GLY A 55 -14.81 17.59 -21.50
N TYR A 56 -13.79 17.02 -22.15
CA TYR A 56 -13.53 15.57 -22.21
C TYR A 56 -12.81 15.07 -20.94
N VAL A 57 -13.46 15.21 -19.79
CA VAL A 57 -12.88 14.92 -18.46
C VAL A 57 -12.39 13.47 -18.34
N SER A 58 -13.17 12.50 -18.83
CA SER A 58 -12.81 11.07 -18.74
C SER A 58 -11.58 10.74 -19.60
N ASP A 59 -11.47 11.35 -20.77
CA ASP A 59 -10.34 11.13 -21.69
C ASP A 59 -9.07 11.76 -21.13
N ALA A 60 -9.16 12.98 -20.57
CA ALA A 60 -8.04 13.61 -19.88
C ALA A 60 -7.53 12.76 -18.70
N HIS A 61 -8.45 12.24 -17.88
CA HIS A 61 -8.09 11.34 -16.78
C HIS A 61 -7.41 10.06 -17.29
N THR A 62 -7.96 9.44 -18.33
CA THR A 62 -7.41 8.21 -18.93
C THR A 62 -6.02 8.45 -19.52
N MET A 63 -5.81 9.61 -20.16
CA MET A 63 -4.53 10.02 -20.71
C MET A 63 -3.45 10.10 -19.62
N LEU A 64 -3.70 10.85 -18.55
CA LEU A 64 -2.73 11.03 -17.47
C LEU A 64 -2.47 9.72 -16.71
N SER A 65 -3.53 9.04 -16.28
CA SER A 65 -3.41 7.79 -15.52
C SER A 65 -2.68 6.71 -16.33
N GLY A 66 -3.00 6.55 -17.61
CA GLY A 66 -2.35 5.60 -18.50
C GLY A 66 -0.85 5.86 -18.65
N GLN A 67 -0.44 7.12 -18.72
CA GLN A 67 0.95 7.50 -18.93
C GLN A 67 1.78 7.38 -17.65
N ILE A 68 1.23 7.80 -16.51
CA ILE A 68 1.84 7.55 -15.20
C ILE A 68 2.03 6.04 -14.99
N ASN A 69 1.02 5.23 -15.29
CA ASN A 69 1.11 3.78 -15.20
C ASN A 69 2.21 3.20 -16.10
N LYS A 70 2.38 3.72 -17.32
CA LYS A 70 3.47 3.31 -18.22
C LYS A 70 4.85 3.69 -17.66
N VAL A 71 5.01 4.90 -17.13
CA VAL A 71 6.27 5.36 -16.52
C VAL A 71 6.63 4.49 -15.32
N VAL A 72 5.68 4.28 -14.40
CA VAL A 72 5.86 3.41 -13.22
C VAL A 72 6.21 1.98 -13.64
N ARG A 73 5.49 1.42 -14.63
CA ARG A 73 5.80 0.10 -15.19
C ARG A 73 7.21 0.05 -15.76
N GLY A 74 7.60 1.06 -16.54
CA GLY A 74 8.91 1.17 -17.16
C GLY A 74 10.03 1.24 -16.12
N PHE A 75 9.83 2.02 -15.06
CA PHE A 75 10.75 2.09 -13.92
C PHE A 75 10.96 0.70 -13.30
N TYR A 76 9.89 0.02 -12.89
CA TYR A 76 10.02 -1.31 -12.29
C TYR A 76 10.59 -2.34 -13.26
N THR A 77 10.19 -2.31 -14.53
CA THR A 77 10.71 -3.24 -15.54
C THR A 77 12.21 -3.08 -15.70
N LYS A 78 12.71 -1.83 -15.77
CA LYS A 78 14.13 -1.50 -15.88
C LYS A 78 14.94 -1.97 -14.67
N HIS A 79 14.40 -1.83 -13.46
CA HIS A 79 15.15 -2.04 -12.22
C HIS A 79 14.98 -3.43 -11.60
N LEU A 80 13.88 -4.13 -11.89
CA LEU A 80 13.57 -5.42 -11.26
C LEU A 80 13.74 -6.60 -12.22
N GLY A 81 13.61 -6.41 -13.53
CA GLY A 81 13.82 -7.46 -14.55
C GLY A 81 12.85 -8.65 -14.50
N SER A 82 11.94 -8.72 -13.54
CA SER A 82 10.95 -9.79 -13.38
C SER A 82 9.53 -9.26 -13.53
N GLY A 83 8.73 -9.92 -14.39
CA GLY A 83 7.32 -9.57 -14.59
C GLY A 83 6.48 -9.72 -13.32
N GLU A 84 6.79 -10.69 -12.47
CA GLU A 84 6.11 -10.93 -11.20
C GLU A 84 6.41 -9.83 -10.17
N LEU A 85 7.68 -9.40 -10.09
CA LEU A 85 8.06 -8.26 -9.25
C LEU A 85 7.42 -6.96 -9.74
N VAL A 86 7.42 -6.74 -11.06
CA VAL A 86 6.72 -5.60 -11.66
C VAL A 86 5.25 -5.63 -11.30
N PHE A 87 4.59 -6.80 -11.43
CA PHE A 87 3.20 -6.96 -11.05
C PHE A 87 2.93 -6.66 -9.56
N LEU A 88 3.76 -7.21 -8.66
CA LEU A 88 3.65 -6.96 -7.22
C LEU A 88 3.75 -5.46 -6.91
N MET A 89 4.73 -4.78 -7.50
CA MET A 89 5.00 -3.37 -7.23
C MET A 89 3.95 -2.44 -7.84
N GLN A 90 3.43 -2.75 -9.03
CA GLN A 90 2.36 -1.98 -9.65
C GLN A 90 1.02 -2.10 -8.91
N ASN A 91 0.79 -3.22 -8.22
CA ASN A 91 -0.49 -3.51 -7.54
C ASN A 91 -0.33 -3.51 -6.01
N LEU A 92 0.73 -2.89 -5.49
CA LEU A 92 1.14 -2.94 -4.08
C LEU A 92 0.01 -2.57 -3.11
N ASP A 93 -0.79 -1.55 -3.44
CA ASP A 93 -1.89 -1.11 -2.58
C ASP A 93 -3.05 -2.10 -2.54
N PHE A 94 -3.32 -2.80 -3.65
CA PHE A 94 -4.30 -3.89 -3.67
C PHE A 94 -3.83 -5.03 -2.75
N PHE A 95 -2.59 -5.48 -2.90
CA PHE A 95 -1.98 -6.49 -2.02
C PHE A 95 -2.07 -6.07 -0.56
N ARG A 96 -1.67 -4.84 -0.23
CA ARG A 96 -1.69 -4.30 1.13
C ARG A 96 -3.09 -4.26 1.71
N SER A 97 -4.07 -3.82 0.93
CA SER A 97 -5.48 -3.76 1.34
C SER A 97 -6.02 -5.15 1.68
N GLN A 98 -5.82 -6.12 0.78
CA GLN A 98 -6.28 -7.50 0.98
C GLN A 98 -5.61 -8.18 2.19
N LEU A 99 -4.30 -8.02 2.36
CA LEU A 99 -3.59 -8.54 3.53
C LEU A 99 -4.12 -7.91 4.83
N ARG A 100 -4.31 -6.59 4.86
CA ARG A 100 -4.87 -5.89 6.03
C ARG A 100 -6.25 -6.40 6.39
N GLU A 101 -7.11 -6.61 5.40
CA GLU A 101 -8.45 -7.17 5.63
C GLU A 101 -8.38 -8.57 6.26
N ILE A 102 -7.50 -9.44 5.75
CA ILE A 102 -7.30 -10.78 6.29
C ILE A 102 -6.76 -10.71 7.72
N PHE A 103 -5.73 -9.90 7.98
CA PHE A 103 -5.19 -9.72 9.34
C PHE A 103 -6.22 -9.15 10.31
N ASN A 104 -6.96 -8.11 9.93
CA ASN A 104 -8.01 -7.53 10.75
C ASN A 104 -9.05 -8.59 11.18
N LYS A 105 -9.44 -9.47 10.25
CA LYS A 105 -10.42 -10.52 10.53
C LYS A 105 -9.86 -11.67 11.38
N LYS A 106 -8.58 -12.03 11.22
CA LYS A 106 -8.00 -13.26 11.80
C LYS A 106 -7.13 -13.05 13.02
N GLU A 107 -6.44 -11.92 13.09
CA GLU A 107 -5.52 -11.58 14.16
C GLU A 107 -5.89 -10.30 14.91
N GLY A 108 -6.93 -9.59 14.45
CA GLY A 108 -7.34 -8.30 15.00
C GLY A 108 -6.65 -7.12 14.32
N SER A 109 -7.08 -5.90 14.68
CA SER A 109 -6.62 -4.66 14.06
C SER A 109 -5.22 -4.23 14.51
N ALA A 110 -4.73 -4.75 15.63
CA ALA A 110 -3.42 -4.41 16.15
C ALA A 110 -2.30 -4.79 15.16
N CYS A 111 -1.51 -3.78 14.76
CA CYS A 111 -0.35 -3.93 13.86
C CYS A 111 -0.68 -4.58 12.50
N CYS A 112 -1.93 -4.55 12.03
CA CYS A 112 -2.32 -5.15 10.75
C CYS A 112 -1.57 -4.53 9.55
N ALA A 113 -1.26 -3.23 9.65
CA ALA A 113 -0.45 -2.50 8.68
C ALA A 113 0.99 -3.03 8.62
N ASP A 114 1.60 -3.25 9.77
CA ASP A 114 2.99 -3.73 9.88
C ASP A 114 3.11 -5.16 9.35
N LYS A 115 2.14 -6.02 9.68
CA LYS A 115 2.05 -7.40 9.18
C LYS A 115 1.88 -7.44 7.67
N ALA A 116 0.99 -6.62 7.10
CA ALA A 116 0.83 -6.52 5.65
C ALA A 116 2.12 -6.03 4.98
N GLY A 117 2.77 -5.01 5.53
CA GLY A 117 4.06 -4.53 5.04
C GLY A 117 5.16 -5.59 5.12
N TYR A 118 5.18 -6.38 6.19
CA TYR A 118 6.11 -7.48 6.38
C TYR A 118 5.91 -8.60 5.34
N ILE A 119 4.69 -9.09 5.14
CA ILE A 119 4.40 -10.13 4.16
C ILE A 119 4.72 -9.68 2.73
N ILE A 120 4.45 -8.41 2.39
CA ILE A 120 4.87 -7.83 1.11
C ILE A 120 6.38 -7.87 0.93
N ARG A 121 7.17 -7.53 1.95
CA ARG A 121 8.64 -7.61 1.89
C ARG A 121 9.11 -9.05 1.71
N CYS A 122 8.47 -10.00 2.38
CA CYS A 122 8.75 -11.43 2.20
C CYS A 122 8.45 -11.90 0.77
N MET A 123 7.28 -11.54 0.21
CA MET A 123 6.94 -11.84 -1.20
C MET A 123 7.95 -11.23 -2.16
N PHE A 124 8.29 -9.95 -1.98
CA PHE A 124 9.29 -9.28 -2.82
C PHE A 124 10.64 -10.02 -2.78
N LYS A 125 11.13 -10.37 -1.58
CA LYS A 125 12.40 -11.09 -1.43
C LYS A 125 12.32 -12.46 -2.11
N ALA A 126 11.28 -13.24 -1.86
CA ALA A 126 11.10 -14.56 -2.45
C ALA A 126 11.05 -14.52 -3.99
N LEU A 127 10.31 -13.58 -4.57
CA LEU A 127 10.24 -13.38 -6.02
C LEU A 127 11.57 -12.90 -6.61
N HIS A 128 12.34 -12.12 -5.86
CA HIS A 128 13.60 -11.56 -6.32
C HIS A 128 14.78 -12.55 -6.24
N THR A 129 14.86 -13.33 -5.17
CA THR A 129 15.99 -14.22 -4.90
C THR A 129 15.68 -15.70 -5.08
N GLY A 130 14.40 -16.08 -5.17
CA GLY A 130 13.95 -17.48 -5.14
C GLY A 130 14.06 -18.13 -3.76
N GLU A 131 14.42 -17.37 -2.71
CA GLU A 131 14.57 -17.91 -1.37
C GLU A 131 13.21 -18.24 -0.72
N GLN A 132 13.19 -19.34 0.04
CA GLN A 132 12.04 -19.68 0.87
C GLN A 132 11.81 -18.61 1.94
N ILE A 133 10.54 -18.32 2.22
CA ILE A 133 10.17 -17.38 3.28
C ILE A 133 10.23 -18.11 4.61
N VAL A 134 11.14 -17.68 5.48
CA VAL A 134 11.27 -18.18 6.84
C VAL A 134 11.05 -17.00 7.79
N HIS A 135 10.07 -17.14 8.68
CA HIS A 135 9.80 -16.11 9.67
C HIS A 135 10.87 -16.07 10.75
N PRO A 136 11.32 -14.87 11.17
CA PRO A 136 12.27 -14.76 12.26
C PRO A 136 11.61 -15.19 13.58
N VAL A 137 12.40 -15.86 14.40
CA VAL A 137 12.06 -16.24 15.77
C VAL A 137 13.18 -15.74 16.67
N ASN A 138 12.85 -15.21 17.84
CA ASN A 138 13.84 -14.84 18.83
C ASN A 138 14.51 -16.11 19.38
N GLU A 139 15.82 -16.23 19.21
CA GLU A 139 16.60 -17.41 19.60
C GLU A 139 16.66 -17.62 21.12
N GLN A 140 16.44 -16.56 21.92
CA GLN A 140 16.56 -16.64 23.39
C GLN A 140 15.30 -17.24 24.04
N ASP A 141 14.12 -16.93 23.53
CA ASP A 141 12.84 -17.31 24.16
C ASP A 141 11.83 -17.98 23.21
N GLY A 142 12.18 -18.13 21.93
CA GLY A 142 11.30 -18.72 20.92
C GLY A 142 10.12 -17.82 20.52
N SER A 143 10.08 -16.56 20.98
CA SER A 143 8.99 -15.63 20.67
C SER A 143 9.07 -15.10 19.24
N ARG A 144 7.92 -14.75 18.66
CA ARG A 144 7.84 -14.12 17.33
C ARG A 144 7.68 -12.60 17.48
N PRO A 145 8.34 -11.78 16.64
CA PRO A 145 8.10 -10.35 16.61
C PRO A 145 6.63 -10.02 16.31
N TYR A 146 6.11 -8.94 16.89
CA TYR A 146 4.68 -8.56 16.78
C TYR A 146 4.20 -8.29 15.33
N TYR A 147 5.12 -7.91 14.43
CA TYR A 147 4.84 -7.66 13.01
C TYR A 147 4.84 -8.95 12.16
N VAL A 148 5.20 -10.09 12.75
CA VAL A 148 5.13 -11.40 12.10
C VAL A 148 3.75 -12.00 12.37
N PRO A 149 3.06 -12.50 11.34
CA PRO A 149 1.78 -13.17 11.53
C PRO A 149 1.87 -14.42 12.42
N ALA A 150 0.82 -14.61 13.22
CA ALA A 150 0.73 -15.73 14.15
C ALA A 150 -0.21 -16.84 13.65
N LYS A 151 -1.23 -16.49 12.85
CA LYS A 151 -2.35 -17.40 12.50
C LYS A 151 -2.47 -17.67 11.01
N VAL A 152 -2.17 -16.68 10.17
CA VAL A 152 -2.28 -16.77 8.70
C VAL A 152 -0.97 -16.34 8.08
N PHE A 153 -0.67 -16.80 6.86
CA PHE A 153 0.58 -16.45 6.16
C PHE A 153 1.81 -16.86 6.97
N ARG A 154 1.80 -18.09 7.51
CA ARG A 154 2.85 -18.64 8.36
C ARG A 154 3.94 -19.35 7.58
N GLU A 155 3.58 -19.85 6.40
CA GLU A 155 4.45 -20.69 5.58
C GLU A 155 4.62 -20.06 4.20
N HIS A 156 5.73 -20.39 3.54
CA HIS A 156 6.07 -19.87 2.23
C HIS A 156 4.96 -20.12 1.20
N GLU A 157 4.38 -21.32 1.20
CA GLU A 157 3.35 -21.76 0.26
C GLU A 157 2.06 -20.95 0.43
N GLU A 158 1.70 -20.57 1.66
CA GLU A 158 0.53 -19.71 1.90
C GLU A 158 0.74 -18.31 1.33
N ILE A 159 1.93 -17.75 1.55
CA ILE A 159 2.29 -16.40 1.10
C ILE A 159 2.37 -16.34 -0.43
N MET A 160 3.06 -17.30 -1.05
CA MET A 160 3.20 -17.37 -2.49
C MET A 160 1.89 -17.79 -3.18
N GLY A 161 1.09 -18.66 -2.53
CA GLY A 161 -0.26 -19.00 -3.00
C GLY A 161 -1.19 -17.79 -3.02
N PHE A 162 -1.06 -16.88 -2.06
CA PHE A 162 -1.76 -15.59 -2.09
C PHE A 162 -1.32 -14.70 -3.24
N PHE A 163 -0.01 -14.58 -3.47
CA PHE A 163 0.51 -13.88 -4.63
C PHE A 163 -0.07 -14.44 -5.94
N GLU A 164 -0.01 -15.76 -6.13
CA GLU A 164 -0.50 -16.42 -7.33
C GLU A 164 -2.02 -16.23 -7.53
N ALA A 165 -2.80 -16.27 -6.44
CA ALA A 165 -4.23 -16.05 -6.47
C ALA A 165 -4.58 -14.62 -6.90
N VAL A 166 -3.90 -13.62 -6.31
CA VAL A 166 -4.06 -12.21 -6.70
C VAL A 166 -3.59 -12.00 -8.14
N HIS A 167 -2.45 -12.57 -8.52
CA HIS A 167 -1.97 -12.50 -9.90
C HIS A 167 -3.02 -13.05 -10.87
N SER A 168 -3.52 -14.26 -10.62
CA SER A 168 -4.53 -14.92 -11.47
C SER A 168 -5.80 -14.09 -11.64
N LEU A 169 -6.25 -13.38 -10.59
CA LEU A 169 -7.40 -12.47 -10.66
C LEU A 169 -7.20 -11.39 -11.75
N PHE A 170 -6.03 -10.76 -11.81
CA PHE A 170 -5.72 -9.70 -12.79
C PHE A 170 -5.55 -10.22 -14.22
N TYR A 171 -5.36 -11.53 -14.39
CA TYR A 171 -5.31 -12.20 -15.70
C TYR A 171 -6.59 -12.98 -16.02
N GLY A 172 -7.72 -12.61 -15.40
CA GLY A 172 -9.05 -13.12 -15.76
C GLY A 172 -9.38 -14.50 -15.19
N ARG A 173 -8.64 -14.97 -14.18
CA ARG A 173 -8.84 -16.25 -13.48
C ARG A 173 -9.17 -16.02 -12.01
N PRO A 174 -10.44 -15.67 -11.69
CA PRO A 174 -10.84 -15.33 -10.32
C PRO A 174 -11.01 -16.55 -9.41
N ASP A 175 -11.01 -17.78 -9.95
CA ASP A 175 -11.21 -19.04 -9.24
C ASP A 175 -10.27 -19.21 -8.05
N LYS A 176 -8.96 -18.96 -8.27
CA LYS A 176 -7.94 -19.07 -7.22
C LYS A 176 -8.14 -18.04 -6.11
N PHE A 177 -8.47 -16.81 -6.48
CA PHE A 177 -8.71 -15.74 -5.50
C PHE A 177 -9.99 -15.98 -4.70
N ALA A 178 -11.06 -16.44 -5.35
CA ALA A 178 -12.30 -16.80 -4.68
C ALA A 178 -12.10 -17.95 -3.68
N ALA A 179 -11.38 -19.01 -4.08
CA ALA A 179 -11.02 -20.11 -3.19
C ALA A 179 -10.21 -19.64 -1.98
N LEU A 180 -9.27 -18.71 -2.19
CA LEU A 180 -8.48 -18.09 -1.13
C LEU A 180 -9.35 -17.27 -0.16
N CYS A 181 -10.25 -16.43 -0.68
CA CYS A 181 -11.20 -15.68 0.15
C CYS A 181 -12.07 -16.61 1.00
N GLN A 182 -12.53 -17.73 0.42
CA GLN A 182 -13.31 -18.74 1.13
C GLN A 182 -12.48 -19.44 2.20
N HIS A 183 -11.23 -19.84 1.88
CA HIS A 183 -10.31 -20.46 2.81
C HIS A 183 -10.12 -19.58 4.05
N TYR A 184 -9.74 -18.31 3.87
CA TYR A 184 -9.57 -17.41 5.01
C TYR A 184 -10.89 -17.13 5.72
N SER A 185 -12.02 -17.02 5.03
CA SER A 185 -13.33 -16.84 5.69
C SER A 185 -13.68 -17.99 6.64
N ASN A 186 -13.29 -19.22 6.31
CA ASN A 186 -13.56 -20.42 7.12
C ASN A 186 -12.66 -20.58 8.35
N ILE A 187 -11.54 -19.85 8.43
CA ILE A 187 -10.69 -19.87 9.63
C ILE A 187 -11.48 -19.20 10.78
N PRO A 188 -11.72 -19.88 11.92
CA PRO A 188 -12.50 -19.29 13.01
C PRO A 188 -11.89 -17.97 13.49
N ASN A 189 -12.73 -16.95 13.66
CA ASN A 189 -12.33 -15.74 14.36
C ASN A 189 -12.18 -16.12 15.83
N GLN A 190 -10.96 -16.17 16.35
CA GLN A 190 -10.77 -16.32 17.79
C GLN A 190 -10.93 -14.95 18.45
N SER A 191 -12.01 -14.78 19.19
CA SER A 191 -12.16 -13.71 20.17
C SER A 191 -11.06 -13.86 21.23
N TYR A 192 -10.23 -12.83 21.39
CA TYR A 192 -9.40 -12.66 22.58
C TYR A 192 -10.14 -11.75 23.56
#